data_AF-A0A7C9HGP5-F1
#
_entry.id   AF-A0A7C9HGP5-F1
#
_cell.length_a   1.000
_cell.length_b   1.000
_cell.length_c   1.000
_cell.angle_alpha   90.00
_cell.angle_beta   90.00
_cell.angle_gamma   90.00
#
_symmetry.space_group_name_H-M   'P 1'
#
loop_
_entity.id
_entity.type
_entity.pdbx_description
1 polymer ?
#
loop_
_entity_poly.entity_id
_entity_poly.type
_entity_poly.pdbx_seq_one_letter_code
_entity_poly.pdbx_strand_id
1 'polypeptide(L)'
;MSRRLPSTPPNLPGFSFIRVLGSGGFADVFLYEQNMPRRLVAVKVLLAEVVNDEVRQMFQAEANLMAQLSSHPSILTVYQASVAADGRPYLVMEYCSATLGQRYRAVQLPLAEVLSIGVRIASAVETAHRQGVLHRDIKPSNILTTAYGHPVLSDFGIAATLGQAEASDAVGLSVPWSAPEVLLDEVAGTVASEVWSLGATVYSLLAGRSPFEVPGGDNGTVALVGRIEKAKVPPTGRPDVPRSLEAVLSRAMSKRPTDRQGSALEFIRDLQAVEEELALPQTPLEVAMDDWALATAVDLDERTRIGAGTSVAAASGRSRRRRAGASARPMPRSLDSHSQGSLSSRARTTPPSTGRLILGVAIAAAVFVGLVVAGLLTVAGNAGDIPVVADVRASTDGATVEFAWDDPGLRQGDAYIVTVQGESFAPQRAAEYALSLDEPGTVCATVTVWRDGRTGEPSAERCTEVDEVPR
;
A
#
# COMPACT_ATOMS: atom_id res chain seq x y z
N MET A 1 4.10 -17.03 -6.93
CA MET A 1 3.52 -16.39 -8.13
C MET A 1 4.63 -15.62 -8.83
N SER A 2 4.90 -15.92 -10.10
CA SER A 2 5.77 -15.11 -10.94
C SER A 2 5.11 -13.73 -11.10
N ARG A 3 5.82 -12.68 -10.68
CA ARG A 3 5.32 -11.31 -10.80
C ARG A 3 5.39 -10.92 -12.27
N ARG A 4 4.25 -10.57 -12.88
CA ARG A 4 4.20 -10.03 -14.25
C ARG A 4 5.19 -8.88 -14.37
N LEU A 5 5.91 -8.81 -15.50
CA LEU A 5 6.74 -7.65 -15.80
C LEU A 5 5.86 -6.39 -15.95
N PRO A 6 6.31 -5.24 -15.44
CA PRO A 6 5.58 -3.99 -15.62
C PRO A 6 5.39 -3.66 -17.10
N SER A 7 4.23 -3.13 -17.47
CA SER A 7 4.02 -2.59 -18.81
C SER A 7 4.88 -1.36 -19.07
N THR A 8 5.09 -1.04 -20.34
CA THR A 8 5.76 0.19 -20.76
C THR A 8 5.00 1.41 -20.22
N PRO A 9 5.67 2.36 -19.54
CA PRO A 9 5.03 3.56 -19.03
C PRO A 9 4.48 4.41 -20.20
N PRO A 10 3.22 4.86 -20.16
CA PRO A 10 2.66 5.69 -21.22
C PRO A 10 3.30 7.08 -21.27
N ASN A 11 3.36 7.70 -22.44
CA ASN A 11 3.70 9.12 -22.54
C ASN A 11 2.51 9.97 -22.11
N LEU A 12 2.67 10.77 -21.06
CA LEU A 12 1.62 11.57 -20.44
C LEU A 12 1.97 13.07 -20.55
N PRO A 13 1.19 13.88 -21.29
CA PRO A 13 1.46 15.31 -21.42
C PRO A 13 1.54 16.02 -20.05
N GLY A 14 2.64 16.73 -19.81
CA GLY A 14 2.87 17.44 -18.55
C GLY A 14 3.42 16.59 -17.41
N PHE A 15 3.74 15.32 -17.67
CA PHE A 15 4.37 14.41 -16.70
C PHE A 15 5.63 13.77 -17.29
N SER A 16 6.65 13.61 -16.45
CA SER A 16 7.91 12.96 -16.81
C SER A 16 8.05 11.66 -16.02
N PHE A 17 8.18 10.53 -16.72
CA PHE A 17 8.35 9.22 -16.09
C PHE A 17 9.66 9.15 -15.29
N ILE A 18 9.61 8.54 -14.10
CA ILE A 18 10.79 8.34 -13.25
C ILE A 18 11.10 6.86 -13.08
N ARG A 19 10.17 6.06 -12.56
CA ARG A 19 10.37 4.63 -12.30
C ARG A 19 9.05 3.89 -12.06
N VAL A 20 9.08 2.57 -12.14
CA VAL A 20 7.95 1.72 -11.72
C VAL A 20 7.86 1.68 -10.19
N LEU A 21 6.65 1.77 -9.64
CA LEU A 21 6.37 1.60 -8.20
C LEU A 21 5.81 0.21 -7.88
N GLY A 22 4.98 -0.34 -8.76
CA GLY A 22 4.42 -1.67 -8.59
C GLY A 22 3.67 -2.16 -9.83
N SER A 23 3.49 -3.47 -9.89
CA SER A 23 2.73 -4.15 -10.94
C SER A 23 1.72 -5.09 -10.31
N GLY A 24 0.48 -5.01 -10.78
CA GLY A 24 -0.64 -5.85 -10.40
C GLY A 24 -1.23 -6.58 -11.62
N GLY A 25 -2.30 -7.35 -11.38
CA GLY A 25 -2.98 -8.11 -12.44
C GLY A 25 -3.75 -7.24 -13.44
N PHE A 26 -4.23 -6.06 -13.01
CA PHE A 26 -5.11 -5.20 -13.83
C PHE A 26 -4.54 -3.80 -14.09
N ALA A 27 -3.51 -3.41 -13.34
CA ALA A 27 -2.89 -2.10 -13.48
C ALA A 27 -1.43 -2.14 -13.02
N ASP A 28 -0.64 -1.24 -13.60
CA ASP A 28 0.70 -0.91 -13.15
C ASP A 28 0.70 0.48 -12.51
N VAL A 29 1.53 0.68 -11.50
CA VAL A 29 1.70 1.96 -10.81
C VAL A 29 3.12 2.45 -11.04
N PHE A 30 3.22 3.69 -11.51
CA PHE A 30 4.48 4.34 -11.86
C PHE A 30 4.67 5.63 -11.08
N LEU A 31 5.91 6.02 -10.86
CA LEU A 31 6.28 7.33 -10.34
C LEU A 31 6.54 8.27 -11.50
N TYR A 32 5.85 9.41 -11.50
CA TYR A 32 6.06 10.51 -12.42
C TYR A 32 6.38 11.79 -11.66
N GLU A 33 7.04 12.72 -12.34
CA GLU A 33 7.13 14.12 -11.94
C GLU A 33 6.13 14.92 -12.79
N GLN A 34 5.17 15.58 -12.14
CA GLN A 34 4.31 16.58 -12.79
C GLN A 34 5.15 17.84 -13.05
N ASN A 35 5.05 18.42 -14.25
CA ASN A 35 5.87 19.57 -14.63
C ASN A 35 5.42 20.85 -13.91
N MET A 36 4.11 21.12 -13.85
CA MET A 36 3.53 22.32 -13.22
C MET A 36 2.16 22.03 -12.55
N PRO A 37 1.96 22.39 -11.27
CA PRO A 37 3.03 22.64 -10.29
C PRO A 37 3.95 21.42 -10.19
N ARG A 38 5.23 21.67 -9.91
CA ARG A 38 6.25 20.62 -9.86
C ARG A 38 6.07 19.74 -8.62
N ARG A 39 5.78 18.45 -8.81
CA ARG A 39 5.63 17.47 -7.71
C ARG A 39 5.79 16.03 -8.19
N LEU A 40 6.16 15.14 -7.28
CA LEU A 40 6.09 13.71 -7.51
C LEU A 40 4.64 13.22 -7.37
N VAL A 41 4.22 12.36 -8.28
CA VAL A 41 2.89 11.75 -8.29
C VAL A 41 3.01 10.26 -8.59
N ALA A 42 2.14 9.46 -7.97
CA ALA A 42 1.95 8.09 -8.41
C ALA A 42 0.88 8.07 -9.50
N VAL A 43 1.11 7.29 -10.55
CA VAL A 43 0.19 7.15 -11.68
C VAL A 43 -0.16 5.68 -11.85
N LYS A 44 -1.42 5.34 -11.57
CA LYS A 44 -1.98 4.00 -11.81
C LYS A 44 -2.51 3.94 -13.23
N VAL A 45 -2.03 3.01 -14.04
CA VAL A 45 -2.39 2.84 -15.46
C VAL A 45 -2.97 1.45 -15.65
N LEU A 46 -4.15 1.36 -16.24
CA LEU A 46 -4.80 0.08 -16.52
C LEU A 46 -4.10 -0.63 -17.69
N LEU A 47 -4.10 -1.96 -17.68
CA LEU A 47 -3.48 -2.76 -18.75
C LEU A 47 -4.37 -2.79 -19.99
N ALA A 48 -3.78 -2.62 -21.18
CA ALA A 48 -4.52 -2.60 -22.45
C ALA A 48 -5.39 -3.87 -22.66
N GLU A 49 -4.88 -5.03 -22.23
CA GLU A 49 -5.55 -6.34 -22.31
C GLU A 49 -6.87 -6.40 -21.53
N VAL A 50 -7.05 -5.52 -20.54
CA VAL A 50 -8.22 -5.48 -19.64
C VAL A 50 -9.18 -4.35 -20.02
N VAL A 51 -8.78 -3.43 -20.90
CA VAL A 51 -9.59 -2.24 -21.21
C VAL A 51 -10.67 -2.57 -22.23
N ASN A 52 -11.91 -2.71 -21.74
CA ASN A 52 -13.13 -2.62 -22.53
C ASN A 52 -13.95 -1.38 -22.10
N ASP A 53 -15.07 -1.10 -22.77
CA ASP A 53 -15.90 0.09 -22.47
C ASP A 53 -16.47 0.06 -21.04
N GLU A 54 -16.79 -1.12 -20.51
CA GLU A 54 -17.30 -1.31 -19.14
C GLU A 54 -16.22 -0.99 -18.09
N VAL A 55 -15.00 -1.49 -18.29
CA VAL A 55 -13.83 -1.21 -17.45
C VAL A 55 -13.49 0.28 -17.46
N ARG A 56 -13.62 0.95 -18.61
CA ARG A 56 -13.43 2.41 -18.70
C ARG A 56 -14.48 3.17 -17.90
N GLN A 57 -15.76 2.80 -18.02
CA GLN A 57 -16.85 3.44 -17.26
C GLN A 57 -16.68 3.25 -15.76
N MET A 58 -16.29 2.05 -15.32
CA MET A 58 -16.01 1.77 -13.91
C MET A 58 -14.80 2.53 -13.39
N PHE A 59 -13.71 2.58 -14.15
CA PHE A 59 -12.54 3.37 -13.78
C PHE A 59 -12.90 4.85 -13.60
N GLN A 60 -13.76 5.37 -14.48
CA GLN A 60 -14.27 6.73 -14.36
C GLN A 60 -15.17 6.92 -13.14
N ALA A 61 -16.01 5.92 -12.81
CA ALA A 61 -16.80 5.91 -11.58
C ALA A 61 -15.92 5.87 -10.32
N GLU A 62 -14.86 5.05 -10.30
CA GLU A 62 -13.88 4.97 -9.21
C GLU A 62 -13.15 6.31 -9.03
N ALA A 63 -12.68 6.90 -10.12
CA ALA A 63 -12.05 8.21 -10.09
C ALA A 63 -12.98 9.31 -9.56
N ASN A 64 -14.23 9.33 -10.01
CA ASN A 64 -15.23 10.30 -9.55
C ASN A 64 -15.54 10.14 -8.07
N LEU A 65 -15.67 8.90 -7.59
CA LEU A 65 -15.85 8.62 -6.17
C LEU A 65 -14.65 9.11 -5.34
N MET A 66 -13.43 8.74 -5.75
CA MET A 66 -12.23 9.16 -5.02
C MET A 66 -12.10 10.68 -4.99
N ALA A 67 -12.54 11.38 -6.05
CA ALA A 67 -12.61 12.83 -6.05
C ALA A 67 -13.62 13.39 -5.03
N GLN A 68 -14.81 12.77 -4.90
CA GLN A 68 -15.82 13.16 -3.89
C GLN A 68 -15.33 12.92 -2.45
N LEU A 69 -14.55 11.86 -2.24
CA LEU A 69 -14.00 11.48 -0.95
C LEU A 69 -12.65 12.15 -0.62
N SER A 70 -12.05 12.87 -1.57
CA SER A 70 -10.68 13.40 -1.49
C SER A 70 -10.39 14.36 -0.34
N SER A 71 -11.43 14.97 0.25
CA SER A 71 -11.29 15.86 1.40
C SER A 71 -10.98 15.11 2.72
N HIS A 72 -11.20 13.79 2.76
CA HIS A 72 -10.93 13.01 3.96
C HIS A 72 -9.42 12.76 4.12
N PRO A 73 -8.82 13.11 5.27
CA PRO A 73 -7.36 13.04 5.47
C PRO A 73 -6.77 11.63 5.37
N SER A 74 -7.57 10.59 5.65
CA SER A 74 -7.15 9.18 5.56
C SER A 74 -7.64 8.45 4.29
N ILE A 75 -8.03 9.19 3.24
CA ILE A 75 -8.32 8.63 1.90
C ILE A 75 -7.26 9.15 0.93
N LEU A 76 -6.73 8.28 0.07
CA LEU A 76 -5.69 8.67 -0.88
C LEU A 76 -6.21 9.75 -1.85
N THR A 77 -5.51 10.87 -1.91
CA THR A 77 -5.90 11.98 -2.77
C THR A 77 -5.68 11.65 -4.25
N VAL A 78 -6.74 11.80 -5.04
CA VAL A 78 -6.68 11.76 -6.51
C VAL A 78 -6.60 13.19 -7.04
N TYR A 79 -5.62 13.45 -7.90
CA TYR A 79 -5.45 14.74 -8.55
C TYR A 79 -6.16 14.81 -9.90
N GLN A 80 -6.14 13.72 -10.68
CA GLN A 80 -6.67 13.70 -12.04
C GLN A 80 -6.94 12.26 -12.49
N ALA A 81 -7.95 12.08 -13.33
CA ALA A 81 -8.14 10.88 -14.15
C ALA A 81 -8.19 11.27 -15.63
N SER A 82 -7.60 10.46 -16.50
CA SER A 82 -7.66 10.69 -17.95
C SER A 82 -7.32 9.41 -18.72
N VAL A 83 -7.16 9.53 -20.04
CA VAL A 83 -6.77 8.44 -20.94
C VAL A 83 -5.46 8.83 -21.62
N ALA A 84 -4.49 7.93 -21.60
CA ALA A 84 -3.20 8.13 -22.23
C ALA A 84 -3.30 8.10 -23.76
N ALA A 85 -2.26 8.56 -24.46
CA ALA A 85 -2.24 8.58 -25.93
C ALA A 85 -2.35 7.17 -26.56
N ASP A 86 -1.98 6.13 -25.81
CA ASP A 86 -2.12 4.72 -26.20
C ASP A 86 -3.50 4.12 -25.85
N GLY A 87 -4.46 4.94 -25.40
CA GLY A 87 -5.83 4.53 -25.10
C GLY A 87 -6.05 3.95 -23.70
N ARG A 88 -5.00 3.79 -22.88
CA ARG A 88 -5.12 3.24 -21.53
C ARG A 88 -5.60 4.28 -20.52
N PRO A 89 -6.66 4.00 -19.72
CA PRO A 89 -7.05 4.89 -18.62
C PRO A 89 -5.97 4.97 -17.55
N TYR A 90 -5.80 6.15 -16.95
CA TYR A 90 -4.85 6.37 -15.85
C TYR A 90 -5.37 7.34 -14.79
N LEU A 91 -4.92 7.12 -13.55
CA LEU A 91 -5.23 7.90 -12.36
C LEU A 91 -3.94 8.51 -11.81
N VAL A 92 -3.91 9.84 -11.68
CA VAL A 92 -2.83 10.58 -11.02
C VAL A 92 -3.23 10.80 -9.57
N MET A 93 -2.39 10.33 -8.65
CA MET A 93 -2.66 10.31 -7.22
C MET A 93 -1.44 10.81 -6.43
N GLU A 94 -1.67 11.16 -5.17
CA GLU A 94 -0.61 11.50 -4.23
C GLU A 94 0.43 10.37 -4.17
N TYR A 95 1.71 10.74 -4.19
CA TYR A 95 2.79 9.78 -4.02
C TYR A 95 2.95 9.43 -2.53
N CYS A 96 2.40 8.29 -2.14
CA CYS A 96 2.50 7.75 -0.79
C CYS A 96 3.42 6.51 -0.74
N SER A 97 3.99 6.24 0.43
CA SER A 97 4.81 5.07 0.69
C SER A 97 3.96 3.83 0.93
N ALA A 98 4.22 2.74 0.20
CA ALA A 98 3.59 1.43 0.40
C ALA A 98 4.31 0.54 1.43
N THR A 99 5.26 1.11 2.19
CA THR A 99 6.13 0.33 3.09
C THR A 99 5.35 -0.40 4.18
N LEU A 100 4.22 0.14 4.67
CA LEU A 100 3.43 -0.49 5.72
C LEU A 100 3.01 -1.93 5.36
N GLY A 101 2.56 -2.14 4.12
CA GLY A 101 2.08 -3.43 3.62
C GLY A 101 3.13 -4.56 3.63
N GLN A 102 4.42 -4.22 3.69
CA GLN A 102 5.50 -5.20 3.85
C GLN A 102 6.10 -5.17 5.27
N ARG A 103 6.25 -3.96 5.83
CA ARG A 103 6.84 -3.71 7.14
C ARG A 103 6.13 -4.47 8.25
N TYR A 104 4.80 -4.58 8.21
CA TYR A 104 4.04 -5.22 9.28
C TYR A 104 4.39 -6.71 9.47
N ARG A 105 4.84 -7.41 8.41
CA ARG A 105 5.27 -8.82 8.48
C ARG A 105 6.70 -8.98 9.03
N ALA A 106 7.53 -7.96 8.89
CA ALA A 106 8.95 -8.01 9.25
C ALA A 106 9.24 -7.40 10.63
N VAL A 107 8.43 -6.42 11.04
CA VAL A 107 8.63 -5.64 12.26
C VAL A 107 7.34 -5.57 13.05
N GLN A 108 7.42 -5.86 14.34
CA GLN A 108 6.31 -5.67 15.26
C GLN A 108 6.01 -4.17 15.41
N LEU A 109 4.81 -3.75 14.99
CA LEU A 109 4.37 -2.35 15.10
C LEU A 109 3.99 -2.03 16.56
N PRO A 110 4.32 -0.83 17.08
CA PRO A 110 3.84 -0.35 18.37
C PRO A 110 2.30 -0.40 18.44
N LEU A 111 1.75 -0.85 19.57
CA LEU A 111 0.29 -0.97 19.74
C LEU A 111 -0.45 0.36 19.49
N ALA A 112 0.10 1.47 20.00
CA ALA A 112 -0.46 2.81 19.77
C ALA A 112 -0.48 3.19 18.28
N GLU A 113 0.55 2.81 17.50
CA GLU A 113 0.56 3.04 16.04
C GLU A 113 -0.58 2.25 15.37
N VAL A 114 -0.77 0.99 15.75
CA VAL A 114 -1.80 0.12 15.15
C VAL A 114 -3.22 0.57 15.49
N LEU A 115 -3.49 0.95 16.75
CA LEU A 115 -4.78 1.51 17.14
C LEU A 115 -5.08 2.79 16.36
N SER A 116 -4.09 3.67 16.26
CA SER A 116 -4.22 4.94 15.54
C SER A 116 -4.42 4.76 14.03
N ILE A 117 -3.81 3.74 13.42
CA ILE A 117 -4.11 3.34 12.04
C ILE A 117 -5.53 2.81 11.94
N GLY A 118 -5.95 1.93 12.85
CA GLY A 118 -7.29 1.34 12.87
C GLY A 118 -8.39 2.39 12.94
N VAL A 119 -8.28 3.37 13.84
CA VAL A 119 -9.25 4.47 13.98
C VAL A 119 -9.32 5.34 12.72
N ARG A 120 -8.17 5.74 12.15
CA ARG A 120 -8.11 6.60 10.97
C ARG A 120 -8.65 5.93 9.71
N ILE A 121 -8.28 4.67 9.48
CA ILE A 121 -8.76 3.92 8.32
C ILE A 121 -10.24 3.56 8.46
N ALA A 122 -10.71 3.22 9.67
CA ALA A 122 -12.14 3.03 9.89
C ALA A 122 -12.92 4.35 9.73
N SER A 123 -12.34 5.51 10.05
CA SER A 123 -12.96 6.84 9.77
C SER A 123 -13.13 7.09 8.27
N ALA A 124 -12.12 6.72 7.46
CA ALA A 124 -12.21 6.77 6.00
C ALA A 124 -13.33 5.87 5.46
N VAL A 125 -13.42 4.64 5.97
CA VAL A 125 -14.45 3.67 5.59
C VAL A 125 -15.85 4.14 5.98
N GLU A 126 -16.03 4.67 7.21
CA GLU A 126 -17.29 5.26 7.65
C GLU A 126 -17.71 6.44 6.75
N THR A 127 -16.76 7.27 6.32
CA THR A 127 -17.03 8.38 5.40
C THR A 127 -17.53 7.86 4.04
N ALA A 128 -16.95 6.77 3.52
CA ALA A 128 -17.44 6.12 2.31
C ALA A 128 -18.83 5.51 2.50
N HIS A 129 -19.08 4.85 3.64
CA HIS A 129 -20.38 4.24 3.97
C HIS A 129 -21.51 5.28 4.00
N ARG A 130 -21.23 6.48 4.53
CA ARG A 130 -22.18 7.60 4.56
C ARG A 130 -22.54 8.13 3.16
N GLN A 131 -21.65 7.92 2.18
CA GLN A 131 -21.91 8.21 0.76
C GLN A 131 -22.48 7.00 0.00
N GLY A 132 -22.84 5.92 0.71
CA GLY A 132 -23.43 4.72 0.12
C GLY A 132 -22.42 3.82 -0.61
N VAL A 133 -21.12 3.96 -0.32
CA VAL A 133 -20.07 3.22 -1.01
C VAL A 133 -19.29 2.30 -0.07
N LEU A 134 -18.97 1.09 -0.56
CA LEU A 134 -18.13 0.11 0.10
C LEU A 134 -16.76 0.04 -0.58
N HIS A 135 -15.69 -0.15 0.18
CA HIS A 135 -14.33 -0.28 -0.35
C HIS A 135 -14.03 -1.66 -0.95
N ARG A 136 -14.52 -2.75 -0.33
CA ARG A 136 -14.43 -4.17 -0.74
C ARG A 136 -13.04 -4.82 -0.74
N ASP A 137 -11.98 -4.08 -0.42
CA ASP A 137 -10.60 -4.58 -0.47
C ASP A 137 -9.72 -3.99 0.64
N ILE A 138 -10.25 -3.95 1.86
CA ILE A 138 -9.54 -3.40 3.02
C ILE A 138 -8.50 -4.41 3.50
N LYS A 139 -7.21 -4.06 3.38
CA LYS A 139 -6.07 -4.89 3.78
C LYS A 139 -4.81 -4.04 3.99
N PRO A 140 -3.77 -4.55 4.69
CA PRO A 140 -2.55 -3.79 4.95
C PRO A 140 -1.84 -3.24 3.71
N SER A 141 -1.88 -3.94 2.56
CA SER A 141 -1.21 -3.46 1.34
C SER A 141 -1.89 -2.27 0.68
N ASN A 142 -3.14 -1.99 1.02
CA ASN A 142 -3.92 -0.86 0.53
C ASN A 142 -3.93 0.30 1.54
N ILE A 143 -3.17 0.20 2.63
CA ILE A 143 -2.91 1.30 3.56
C ILE A 143 -1.52 1.85 3.23
N LEU A 144 -1.50 3.02 2.62
CA LEU A 144 -0.26 3.75 2.31
C LEU A 144 0.06 4.75 3.41
N THR A 145 1.28 5.27 3.40
CA THR A 145 1.72 6.29 4.35
C THR A 145 2.14 7.55 3.60
N THR A 146 1.55 8.70 3.94
CA THR A 146 1.94 9.99 3.36
C THR A 146 3.36 10.37 3.80
N ALA A 147 3.93 11.40 3.17
CA ALA A 147 5.24 11.94 3.56
C ALA A 147 5.31 12.42 5.03
N TYR A 148 4.16 12.68 5.65
CA TYR A 148 4.04 13.12 7.05
C TYR A 148 3.77 11.97 8.02
N GLY A 149 3.74 10.71 7.55
CA GLY A 149 3.49 9.55 8.40
C GLY A 149 2.02 9.25 8.63
N HIS A 150 1.09 9.89 7.91
CA HIS A 150 -0.35 9.62 8.07
C HIS A 150 -0.78 8.42 7.22
N PRO A 151 -1.58 7.49 7.78
CA PRO A 151 -2.11 6.37 7.02
C PRO A 151 -3.25 6.84 6.11
N VAL A 152 -3.22 6.42 4.84
CA VAL A 152 -4.27 6.70 3.86
C VAL A 152 -4.71 5.41 3.19
N LEU A 153 -6.02 5.27 2.98
CA LEU A 153 -6.62 4.13 2.29
C LEU A 153 -6.61 4.35 0.77
N SER A 154 -6.06 3.40 0.03
CA SER A 154 -5.99 3.39 -1.43
C SER A 154 -6.84 2.26 -2.04
N ASP A 155 -7.06 2.34 -3.36
CA ASP A 155 -7.63 1.24 -4.16
C ASP A 155 -9.04 0.80 -3.75
N PHE A 156 -9.99 1.73 -3.83
CA PHE A 156 -11.42 1.40 -3.71
C PHE A 156 -11.78 0.38 -4.80
N GLY A 157 -12.18 -0.82 -4.41
CA GLY A 157 -12.29 -2.02 -5.25
C GLY A 157 -13.40 -2.02 -6.30
N ILE A 158 -13.73 -0.87 -6.88
CA ILE A 158 -14.77 -0.71 -7.90
C ILE A 158 -14.37 -1.49 -9.16
N ALA A 159 -13.14 -1.32 -9.68
CA ALA A 159 -12.67 -2.07 -10.84
C ALA A 159 -12.47 -3.58 -10.58
N ALA A 160 -12.26 -4.01 -9.33
CA ALA A 160 -12.01 -5.41 -8.97
C ALA A 160 -13.28 -6.28 -8.98
N THR A 161 -14.48 -5.67 -8.96
CA THR A 161 -15.75 -6.41 -8.85
C THR A 161 -16.16 -7.10 -10.17
N LEU A 162 -15.68 -6.66 -11.35
CA LEU A 162 -16.06 -7.28 -12.64
C LEU A 162 -14.99 -8.19 -13.26
N GLY A 163 -13.71 -8.11 -12.86
CA GLY A 163 -12.73 -9.15 -13.20
C GLY A 163 -13.12 -10.55 -12.68
N GLN A 164 -14.07 -10.59 -11.73
CA GLN A 164 -14.67 -11.77 -11.14
C GLN A 164 -15.85 -12.34 -11.96
N ALA A 165 -16.37 -11.60 -12.94
CA ALA A 165 -17.53 -12.05 -13.74
C ALA A 165 -17.15 -13.01 -14.87
N GLU A 166 -15.89 -13.02 -15.32
CA GLU A 166 -15.44 -13.89 -16.43
C GLU A 166 -14.40 -14.96 -16.02
N ALA A 167 -13.83 -14.88 -14.82
CA ALA A 167 -12.91 -15.89 -14.30
C ALA A 167 -13.57 -16.66 -13.15
N SER A 168 -13.92 -17.92 -13.39
CA SER A 168 -14.41 -18.86 -12.36
C SER A 168 -13.34 -19.25 -11.32
N ASP A 169 -12.20 -18.58 -11.30
CA ASP A 169 -11.18 -18.72 -10.27
C ASP A 169 -11.25 -17.48 -9.37
N ALA A 170 -11.11 -17.69 -8.06
CA ALA A 170 -11.06 -16.68 -7.00
C ALA A 170 -9.85 -15.69 -7.11
N VAL A 171 -9.46 -15.31 -8.32
CA VAL A 171 -8.35 -14.42 -8.68
C VAL A 171 -8.83 -12.99 -8.55
N GLY A 172 -8.84 -12.49 -7.32
CA GLY A 172 -9.14 -11.08 -7.04
C GLY A 172 -9.63 -10.82 -5.62
N LEU A 173 -10.09 -11.83 -4.91
CA LEU A 173 -10.46 -11.69 -3.50
C LEU A 173 -9.19 -11.64 -2.64
N SER A 174 -9.14 -10.66 -1.74
CA SER A 174 -8.15 -10.61 -0.66
C SER A 174 -8.51 -11.59 0.43
N VAL A 175 -8.51 -12.88 0.06
CA VAL A 175 -9.00 -14.01 0.86
C VAL A 175 -8.63 -13.92 2.34
N PRO A 176 -7.37 -13.60 2.74
CA PRO A 176 -7.01 -13.55 4.15
C PRO A 176 -7.73 -12.50 5.00
N TRP A 177 -8.37 -11.50 4.37
CA TRP A 177 -9.07 -10.38 5.01
C TRP A 177 -10.55 -10.28 4.63
N SER A 178 -11.03 -11.12 3.71
CA SER A 178 -12.44 -11.12 3.30
C SER A 178 -13.32 -11.88 4.29
N ALA A 179 -14.56 -11.41 4.45
CA ALA A 179 -15.56 -12.06 5.29
C ALA A 179 -16.05 -13.38 4.67
N PRO A 180 -16.45 -14.38 5.47
CA PRO A 180 -16.86 -15.69 4.94
C PRO A 180 -18.03 -15.59 3.96
N GLU A 181 -19.04 -14.74 4.22
CA GLU A 181 -20.19 -14.55 3.33
C GLU A 181 -19.82 -13.91 1.98
N VAL A 182 -18.70 -13.17 1.91
CA VAL A 182 -18.16 -12.62 0.65
C VAL A 182 -17.38 -13.69 -0.10
N LEU A 183 -16.64 -14.55 0.62
CA LEU A 183 -15.87 -15.64 0.02
C LEU A 183 -16.73 -16.77 -0.52
N LEU A 184 -17.95 -16.91 0.01
CA LEU A 184 -18.95 -17.88 -0.40
C LEU A 184 -19.91 -17.33 -1.47
N ASP A 185 -19.63 -16.13 -2.00
CA ASP A 185 -20.48 -15.41 -2.96
C ASP A 185 -21.95 -15.26 -2.52
N GLU A 186 -22.22 -15.26 -1.19
CA GLU A 186 -23.56 -15.00 -0.66
C GLU A 186 -23.93 -13.52 -0.82
N VAL A 187 -22.94 -12.64 -0.72
CA VAL A 187 -23.06 -11.19 -0.92
C VAL A 187 -21.81 -10.64 -1.60
N ALA A 188 -21.98 -9.64 -2.47
CA ALA A 188 -20.85 -8.91 -3.07
C ALA A 188 -20.10 -8.00 -2.07
N GLY A 189 -20.70 -7.74 -0.90
CA GLY A 189 -20.16 -6.89 0.16
C GLY A 189 -21.24 -6.12 0.90
N THR A 190 -21.03 -5.88 2.19
CA THR A 190 -21.89 -5.11 3.08
C THR A 190 -21.04 -4.29 4.06
N VAL A 191 -21.66 -3.35 4.79
CA VAL A 191 -21.00 -2.67 5.92
C VAL A 191 -20.43 -3.68 6.92
N ALA A 192 -21.19 -4.75 7.22
CA ALA A 192 -20.74 -5.78 8.14
C ALA A 192 -19.54 -6.58 7.61
N SER A 193 -19.43 -6.81 6.29
CA SER A 193 -18.24 -7.45 5.71
C SER A 193 -17.02 -6.52 5.73
N GLU A 194 -17.21 -5.19 5.62
CA GLU A 194 -16.11 -4.23 5.76
C GLU A 194 -15.60 -4.13 7.20
N VAL A 195 -16.49 -4.23 8.19
CA VAL A 195 -16.11 -4.35 9.62
C VAL A 195 -15.24 -5.58 9.85
N TRP A 196 -15.58 -6.72 9.23
CA TRP A 196 -14.72 -7.90 9.26
C TRP A 196 -13.33 -7.59 8.68
N SER A 197 -13.25 -6.99 7.50
CA SER A 197 -11.98 -6.67 6.86
C SER A 197 -11.15 -5.64 7.63
N LEU A 198 -11.78 -4.66 8.29
CA LEU A 198 -11.14 -3.75 9.24
C LEU A 198 -10.55 -4.52 10.42
N GLY A 199 -11.33 -5.40 11.06
CA GLY A 199 -10.86 -6.25 12.16
C GLY A 199 -9.69 -7.15 11.75
N ALA A 200 -9.80 -7.82 10.60
CA ALA A 200 -8.73 -8.66 10.06
C ALA A 200 -7.46 -7.86 9.73
N THR A 201 -7.62 -6.63 9.26
CA THR A 201 -6.51 -5.72 8.95
C THR A 201 -5.79 -5.27 10.22
N VAL A 202 -6.52 -4.79 11.23
CA VAL A 202 -5.94 -4.41 12.53
C VAL A 202 -5.26 -5.61 13.19
N TYR A 203 -5.90 -6.79 13.18
CA TYR A 203 -5.29 -8.03 13.63
C TYR A 203 -3.95 -8.28 12.92
N SER A 204 -3.91 -8.09 11.61
CA SER A 204 -2.71 -8.35 10.81
C SER A 204 -1.56 -7.43 11.18
N LEU A 205 -1.86 -6.14 11.37
CA LEU A 205 -0.89 -5.14 11.80
C LEU A 205 -0.34 -5.44 13.21
N LEU A 206 -1.16 -6.04 14.09
CA LEU A 206 -0.72 -6.50 15.40
C LEU A 206 0.14 -7.75 15.32
N ALA A 207 -0.38 -8.82 14.69
CA ALA A 207 0.18 -10.16 14.74
C ALA A 207 1.29 -10.44 13.70
N GLY A 208 1.48 -9.53 12.73
CA GLY A 208 2.46 -9.71 11.65
C GLY A 208 2.06 -10.74 10.59
N ARG A 209 0.83 -11.25 10.63
CA ARG A 209 0.24 -12.25 9.72
C ARG A 209 -1.27 -12.10 9.70
N SER A 210 -1.95 -12.63 8.68
CA SER A 210 -3.43 -12.59 8.67
C SER A 210 -4.04 -13.49 9.76
N PRO A 211 -5.31 -13.27 10.16
CA PRO A 211 -5.93 -13.97 11.29
C PRO A 211 -5.89 -15.50 11.17
N PHE A 212 -6.15 -16.01 9.97
CA PHE A 212 -6.27 -17.46 9.71
C PHE A 212 -5.04 -18.04 9.02
N GLU A 213 -3.95 -17.27 8.89
CA GLU A 213 -2.65 -17.76 8.42
C GLU A 213 -1.97 -18.61 9.49
N VAL A 214 -1.50 -19.79 9.11
CA VAL A 214 -0.76 -20.72 9.97
C VAL A 214 0.72 -20.67 9.59
N PRO A 215 1.62 -20.15 10.45
CA PRO A 215 3.05 -20.10 10.16
C PRO A 215 3.62 -21.49 9.85
N GLY A 216 4.32 -21.61 8.72
CA GLY A 216 4.90 -22.89 8.25
C GLY A 216 3.88 -23.97 7.83
N GLY A 217 2.59 -23.65 7.81
CA GLY A 217 1.52 -24.55 7.38
C GLY A 217 1.01 -24.24 5.97
N ASP A 218 0.03 -25.04 5.52
CA ASP A 218 -0.68 -24.80 4.27
C ASP A 218 -1.56 -23.55 4.38
N ASN A 219 -1.19 -22.51 3.62
CA ASN A 219 -1.93 -21.26 3.47
C ASN A 219 -2.44 -21.06 2.04
N GLY A 220 -2.62 -22.14 1.28
CA GLY A 220 -3.32 -22.10 0.01
C GLY A 220 -4.76 -21.60 0.17
N THR A 221 -5.34 -21.07 -0.91
CA THR A 221 -6.68 -20.44 -0.91
C THR A 221 -7.74 -21.33 -0.28
N VAL A 222 -7.84 -22.59 -0.69
CA VAL A 222 -8.85 -23.55 -0.18
C VAL A 222 -8.70 -23.77 1.33
N ALA A 223 -7.47 -23.97 1.80
CA ALA A 223 -7.18 -24.18 3.22
C ALA A 223 -7.52 -22.93 4.06
N LEU A 224 -7.19 -21.73 3.55
CA LEU A 224 -7.53 -20.47 4.19
C LEU A 224 -9.03 -20.25 4.26
N VAL A 225 -9.76 -20.42 3.14
CA VAL A 225 -11.23 -20.29 3.10
C VAL A 225 -11.88 -21.22 4.13
N GLY A 226 -11.46 -22.50 4.16
CA GLY A 226 -11.98 -23.45 5.15
C GLY A 226 -11.73 -23.03 6.60
N ARG A 227 -10.60 -22.39 6.90
CA ARG A 227 -10.31 -21.83 8.23
C ARG A 227 -11.13 -20.57 8.52
N ILE A 228 -11.27 -19.68 7.54
CA ILE A 228 -12.10 -18.47 7.65
C ILE A 228 -13.56 -18.83 7.91
N GLU A 229 -14.06 -19.90 7.32
CA GLU A 229 -15.43 -20.37 7.55
C GLU A 229 -15.60 -21.01 8.94
N LYS A 230 -14.69 -21.90 9.34
CA LYS A 230 -14.93 -22.85 10.46
C LYS A 230 -14.16 -22.55 11.75
N ALA A 231 -12.98 -21.94 11.66
CA ALA A 231 -12.14 -21.72 12.83
C ALA A 231 -12.59 -20.51 13.65
N LYS A 232 -12.37 -20.57 14.97
CA LYS A 232 -12.43 -19.38 15.81
C LYS A 232 -11.27 -18.45 15.47
N VAL A 233 -11.47 -17.15 15.68
CA VAL A 233 -10.40 -16.16 15.56
C VAL A 233 -9.33 -16.50 16.61
N PRO A 234 -8.09 -16.83 16.21
CA PRO A 234 -7.02 -17.05 17.18
C PRO A 234 -6.61 -15.71 17.82
N PRO A 235 -6.11 -15.70 19.07
CA PRO A 235 -5.55 -14.49 19.66
C PRO A 235 -4.35 -13.99 18.85
N THR A 236 -4.01 -12.72 18.98
CA THR A 236 -2.82 -12.14 18.31
C THR A 236 -1.51 -12.76 18.81
N GLY A 237 -1.52 -13.26 20.05
CA GLY A 237 -0.35 -13.84 20.71
C GLY A 237 0.62 -12.79 21.27
N ARG A 238 0.25 -11.50 21.23
CA ARG A 238 1.07 -10.40 21.72
C ARG A 238 0.78 -10.08 23.19
N PRO A 239 1.80 -10.08 24.07
CA PRO A 239 1.61 -9.77 25.49
C PRO A 239 1.15 -8.33 25.79
N ASP A 240 1.47 -7.39 24.90
CA ASP A 240 1.09 -5.98 25.04
C ASP A 240 -0.35 -5.70 24.58
N VAL A 241 -1.02 -6.66 23.95
CA VAL A 241 -2.40 -6.53 23.48
C VAL A 241 -3.38 -6.87 24.62
N PRO A 242 -4.24 -5.94 25.07
CA PRO A 242 -5.18 -6.20 26.15
C PRO A 242 -6.33 -7.11 25.71
N ARG A 243 -6.99 -7.76 26.68
CA ARG A 243 -8.13 -8.66 26.41
C ARG A 243 -9.31 -7.95 25.76
N SER A 244 -9.50 -6.67 26.07
CA SER A 244 -10.51 -5.81 25.44
C SER A 244 -10.29 -5.72 23.93
N LEU A 245 -9.06 -5.48 23.47
CA LEU A 245 -8.74 -5.43 22.05
C LEU A 245 -8.94 -6.79 21.35
N GLU A 246 -8.51 -7.89 21.99
CA GLU A 246 -8.79 -9.24 21.46
C GLU A 246 -10.31 -9.48 21.30
N ALA A 247 -11.13 -9.01 22.25
CA ALA A 247 -12.58 -9.12 22.18
C ALA A 247 -13.18 -8.26 21.05
N VAL A 248 -12.70 -7.04 20.85
CA VAL A 248 -13.12 -6.15 19.75
C VAL A 248 -12.83 -6.80 18.39
N LEU A 249 -11.63 -7.36 18.21
CA LEU A 249 -11.24 -8.05 16.98
C LEU A 249 -12.05 -9.33 16.76
N SER A 250 -12.26 -10.12 17.82
CA SER A 250 -13.09 -11.32 17.75
C SER A 250 -14.54 -11.00 17.40
N ARG A 251 -15.08 -9.88 17.91
CA ARG A 251 -16.45 -9.42 17.60
C ARG A 251 -16.54 -9.00 16.13
N ALA A 252 -15.59 -8.19 15.65
CA ALA A 252 -15.54 -7.74 14.25
C ALA A 252 -15.45 -8.92 13.27
N MET A 253 -14.75 -9.98 13.66
CA MET A 253 -14.61 -11.22 12.88
C MET A 253 -15.58 -12.34 13.33
N SER A 254 -16.76 -11.98 13.83
CA SER A 254 -17.84 -12.93 14.10
C SER A 254 -18.38 -13.52 12.79
N LYS A 255 -18.64 -14.83 12.76
CA LYS A 255 -19.12 -15.51 11.53
C LYS A 255 -20.47 -14.97 11.07
N ARG A 256 -21.41 -14.78 12.00
CA ARG A 256 -22.70 -14.15 11.70
C ARG A 256 -22.49 -12.64 11.56
N PRO A 257 -22.87 -12.01 10.43
CA PRO A 257 -22.71 -10.58 10.23
C PRO A 257 -23.41 -9.72 11.30
N THR A 258 -24.56 -10.18 11.82
CA THR A 258 -25.34 -9.49 12.84
C THR A 258 -24.69 -9.43 14.23
N ASP A 259 -23.69 -10.28 14.49
CA ASP A 259 -22.97 -10.29 15.77
C ASP A 259 -21.78 -9.31 15.80
N ARG A 260 -21.45 -8.71 14.65
CA ARG A 260 -20.35 -7.75 14.50
C ARG A 260 -20.76 -6.38 15.03
N GLN A 261 -19.85 -5.42 14.95
CA GLN A 261 -20.22 -4.01 15.05
C GLN A 261 -21.18 -3.65 13.91
N GLY A 262 -22.22 -2.88 14.22
CA GLY A 262 -23.26 -2.48 13.27
C GLY A 262 -22.79 -1.44 12.25
N SER A 263 -21.67 -0.77 12.51
CA SER A 263 -21.04 0.18 11.59
C SER A 263 -19.53 0.29 11.82
N ALA A 264 -18.83 0.92 10.87
CA ALA A 264 -17.43 1.31 11.05
C ALA A 264 -17.27 2.30 12.21
N LEU A 265 -18.23 3.22 12.41
CA LEU A 265 -18.25 4.11 13.58
C LEU A 265 -18.26 3.35 14.92
N GLU A 266 -19.06 2.30 15.07
CA GLU A 266 -19.06 1.50 16.30
C GLU A 266 -17.71 0.82 16.51
N PHE A 267 -17.09 0.29 15.45
CA PHE A 267 -15.73 -0.27 15.52
C PHE A 267 -14.69 0.78 15.94
N ILE A 268 -14.80 2.03 15.47
CA ILE A 268 -13.93 3.13 15.92
C ILE A 268 -14.07 3.38 17.42
N ARG A 269 -15.31 3.41 17.94
CA ARG A 269 -15.55 3.65 19.37
C ARG A 269 -14.99 2.53 20.25
N ASP A 270 -15.11 1.28 19.78
CA ASP A 270 -14.49 0.13 20.42
C ASP A 270 -12.96 0.29 20.51
N LEU A 271 -12.30 0.75 19.43
CA LEU A 271 -10.84 1.01 19.44
C LEU A 271 -10.45 2.19 20.34
N GLN A 272 -11.22 3.29 20.33
CA GLN A 272 -10.97 4.45 21.19
C GLN A 272 -11.15 4.14 22.68
N ALA A 273 -12.06 3.22 23.02
CA ALA A 273 -12.21 2.72 24.38
C ALA A 273 -10.95 1.93 24.84
N VAL A 274 -10.33 1.19 23.92
CA VAL A 274 -9.04 0.53 24.18
C VAL A 274 -7.91 1.55 24.33
N GLU A 275 -7.87 2.61 23.50
CA GLU A 275 -6.90 3.71 23.67
C GLU A 275 -7.03 4.34 25.06
N GLU A 276 -8.27 4.59 25.52
CA GLU A 276 -8.55 5.14 26.84
C GLU A 276 -8.14 4.18 27.98
N GLU A 277 -8.46 2.89 27.88
CA GLU A 277 -8.04 1.86 28.86
C GLU A 277 -6.52 1.85 29.04
N LEU A 278 -5.78 2.01 27.95
CA LEU A 278 -4.32 2.01 27.94
C LEU A 278 -3.71 3.39 28.27
N ALA A 279 -4.54 4.38 28.62
CA ALA A 279 -4.14 5.77 28.85
C ALA A 279 -3.34 6.38 27.67
N LEU A 280 -3.67 5.96 26.45
CA LEU A 280 -3.14 6.55 25.21
C LEU A 280 -3.95 7.80 24.84
N PRO A 281 -3.35 8.77 24.13
CA PRO A 281 -4.13 9.84 23.51
C PRO A 281 -5.15 9.24 22.54
N GLN A 282 -6.42 9.61 22.69
CA GLN A 282 -7.45 9.14 21.77
C GLN A 282 -7.20 9.69 20.36
N THR A 283 -7.18 8.80 19.39
CA THR A 283 -7.06 9.18 17.98
C THR A 283 -8.34 9.90 17.55
N PRO A 284 -8.26 11.07 16.90
CA PRO A 284 -9.45 11.81 16.47
C PRO A 284 -10.34 11.00 15.53
N LEU A 285 -11.66 11.14 15.70
CA LEU A 285 -12.65 10.63 14.73
C LEU A 285 -12.74 11.63 13.57
N GLU A 286 -12.25 11.25 12.40
CA GLU A 286 -12.16 12.13 11.22
C GLU A 286 -13.36 11.98 10.28
N VAL A 287 -14.58 11.87 10.82
CA VAL A 287 -15.80 11.70 10.01
C VAL A 287 -16.45 13.05 9.73
N ALA A 288 -16.77 13.33 8.46
CA ALA A 288 -17.42 14.58 8.07
C ALA A 288 -18.77 14.74 8.79
N MET A 289 -19.03 15.96 9.29
CA MET A 289 -20.30 16.30 9.93
C MET A 289 -21.45 16.25 8.90
N ASP A 290 -22.61 15.75 9.33
CA ASP A 290 -23.77 15.49 8.46
C ASP A 290 -24.21 16.76 7.69
N ASP A 291 -24.07 17.95 8.28
CA ASP A 291 -24.40 19.24 7.65
C ASP A 291 -23.56 19.54 6.39
N TRP A 292 -22.31 19.09 6.35
CA TRP A 292 -21.43 19.24 5.18
C TRP A 292 -21.75 18.20 4.11
N ALA A 293 -22.04 16.96 4.52
CA ALA A 293 -22.40 15.86 3.62
C ALA A 293 -23.72 16.15 2.86
N LEU A 294 -24.72 16.70 3.56
CA LEU A 294 -25.99 17.17 2.97
C LEU A 294 -25.79 18.35 2.00
N ALA A 295 -24.86 19.26 2.29
CA ALA A 295 -24.56 20.40 1.42
C ALA A 295 -23.80 20.02 0.14
N THR A 296 -23.04 18.91 0.15
CA THR A 296 -22.35 18.39 -1.04
C THR A 296 -23.21 17.45 -1.88
N ALA A 297 -24.32 16.94 -1.36
CA ALA A 297 -25.28 16.10 -2.10
C ALA A 297 -26.20 16.91 -3.05
N VAL A 298 -25.81 18.14 -3.40
CA VAL A 298 -26.56 18.97 -4.35
C VAL A 298 -26.36 18.43 -5.77
N ASP A 299 -27.45 17.84 -6.24
CA ASP A 299 -27.85 17.51 -7.61
C ASP A 299 -26.94 18.05 -8.74
N LEU A 300 -26.16 17.17 -9.36
CA LEU A 300 -25.36 17.46 -10.57
C LEU A 300 -26.22 17.69 -11.82
N ASP A 301 -27.55 17.52 -11.74
CA ASP A 301 -28.48 17.83 -12.84
C ASP A 301 -29.02 19.26 -12.81
N GLU A 302 -28.71 20.07 -11.80
CA GLU A 302 -29.07 21.49 -11.83
C GLU A 302 -28.06 22.29 -12.66
N ARG A 303 -28.13 22.08 -13.99
CA ARG A 303 -27.61 23.05 -14.96
C ARG A 303 -28.05 24.43 -14.51
N THR A 304 -27.07 25.28 -14.19
CA THR A 304 -27.25 26.69 -13.91
C THR A 304 -28.02 27.33 -15.06
N ARG A 305 -29.35 27.35 -14.96
CA ARG A 305 -30.18 28.21 -15.79
C ARG A 305 -29.93 29.60 -15.24
N ILE A 306 -29.08 30.34 -15.94
CA ILE A 306 -29.02 31.79 -15.80
C ILE A 306 -30.40 32.31 -16.20
N GLY A 307 -31.27 32.45 -15.19
CA GLY A 307 -32.56 33.10 -15.32
C GLY A 307 -32.31 34.56 -15.68
N ALA A 308 -32.67 34.91 -16.91
CA ALA A 308 -32.71 36.29 -17.35
C ALA A 308 -33.66 37.10 -16.45
N GLY A 309 -33.11 38.15 -15.86
CA GLY A 309 -33.78 39.42 -15.57
C GLY A 309 -35.05 39.36 -14.73
N THR A 310 -34.92 39.64 -13.44
CA THR A 310 -35.95 40.40 -12.71
C THR A 310 -35.30 41.59 -12.03
N SER A 311 -35.68 42.77 -12.52
CA SER A 311 -35.28 44.09 -12.04
C SER A 311 -35.58 44.25 -10.55
N VAL A 312 -34.58 44.66 -9.78
CA VAL A 312 -34.75 45.17 -8.42
C VAL A 312 -35.47 46.51 -8.49
N ALA A 313 -36.74 46.54 -8.07
CA ALA A 313 -37.45 47.77 -7.76
C ALA A 313 -37.23 48.10 -6.28
N ALA A 314 -36.55 49.22 -6.03
CA ALA A 314 -36.46 49.84 -4.72
C ALA A 314 -37.84 50.37 -4.29
N ALA A 315 -38.26 50.05 -3.07
CA ALA A 315 -39.29 50.82 -2.37
C ALA A 315 -39.01 50.86 -0.85
N SER A 316 -38.77 52.08 -0.40
CA SER A 316 -38.63 52.55 0.97
C SER A 316 -39.86 52.32 1.85
N GLY A 317 -39.68 51.99 3.14
CA GLY A 317 -40.78 51.94 4.10
C GLY A 317 -40.36 51.73 5.56
N ARG A 318 -40.03 52.82 6.25
CA ARG A 318 -39.88 53.04 7.71
C ARG A 318 -40.74 52.16 8.65
N SER A 319 -40.16 51.67 9.75
CA SER A 319 -40.73 51.86 11.11
C SER A 319 -39.74 51.54 12.25
N ARG A 320 -39.76 52.38 13.29
CA ARG A 320 -38.97 52.37 14.53
C ARG A 320 -39.58 51.43 15.59
N ARG A 321 -38.76 50.80 16.44
CA ARG A 321 -38.93 50.87 17.92
C ARG A 321 -37.68 50.44 18.72
N ARG A 322 -37.39 51.21 19.78
CA ARG A 322 -36.28 51.11 20.76
C ARG A 322 -36.68 50.23 21.97
N ARG A 323 -35.68 49.59 22.60
CA ARG A 323 -35.35 49.52 24.06
C ARG A 323 -34.09 48.62 24.18
N ALA A 324 -32.91 48.97 24.72
CA ALA A 324 -32.43 49.71 25.91
C ALA A 324 -32.29 48.85 27.19
N GLY A 325 -31.06 48.79 27.73
CA GLY A 325 -30.63 48.28 29.06
C GLY A 325 -29.34 47.47 28.94
N ALA A 326 -28.11 48.00 29.04
CA ALA A 326 -27.39 48.71 30.11
C ALA A 326 -26.92 47.82 31.30
N SER A 327 -25.60 47.64 31.42
CA SER A 327 -24.88 47.54 32.70
C SER A 327 -23.41 47.96 32.51
N ALA A 328 -22.90 48.74 33.46
CA ALA A 328 -21.66 49.51 33.46
C ALA A 328 -20.66 48.92 34.50
N ARG A 329 -19.34 48.81 34.19
CA ARG A 329 -18.15 49.53 34.76
C ARG A 329 -17.92 49.48 36.31
N PRO A 330 -16.73 49.81 36.87
CA PRO A 330 -15.32 49.60 36.45
C PRO A 330 -14.26 49.44 37.62
N MET A 331 -12.95 49.41 37.26
CA MET A 331 -11.70 49.90 37.97
C MET A 331 -11.06 49.06 39.12
N PRO A 332 -9.80 49.31 39.58
CA PRO A 332 -8.62 50.01 38.99
C PRO A 332 -7.22 49.31 39.21
N ARG A 333 -6.15 49.98 38.73
CA ARG A 333 -4.69 49.77 38.99
C ARG A 333 -4.16 50.67 40.13
N SER A 334 -3.09 50.25 40.84
CA SER A 334 -1.87 51.01 41.29
C SER A 334 -1.18 50.28 42.48
N LEU A 335 0.09 49.87 42.45
CA LEU A 335 1.41 50.55 42.68
C LEU A 335 2.03 50.22 44.08
N ASP A 336 3.35 49.92 44.05
CA ASP A 336 4.40 50.13 45.09
C ASP A 336 4.34 49.30 46.41
N SER A 337 5.41 48.94 47.14
CA SER A 337 6.88 48.97 47.03
C SER A 337 7.51 48.26 48.27
N HIS A 338 8.84 48.04 48.27
CA HIS A 338 9.77 47.78 49.42
C HIS A 338 9.76 46.36 50.05
N SER A 339 10.83 45.54 50.03
CA SER A 339 12.27 45.62 50.44
C SER A 339 12.55 45.08 51.85
N GLN A 340 13.72 44.42 52.01
CA GLN A 340 14.36 43.78 53.18
C GLN A 340 14.16 42.25 53.25
N GLY A 341 15.15 41.36 53.33
CA GLY A 341 16.60 41.47 53.54
C GLY A 341 17.02 40.72 54.81
N SER A 342 17.64 39.52 54.69
CA SER A 342 18.46 38.82 55.72
C SER A 342 18.81 37.41 55.22
N LEU A 343 19.96 37.15 54.59
CA LEU A 343 21.27 36.74 55.15
C LEU A 343 21.35 35.33 55.77
N SER A 344 22.16 34.46 55.12
CA SER A 344 23.06 33.41 55.67
C SER A 344 23.22 32.30 54.61
N SER A 345 24.36 31.69 54.27
CA SER A 345 25.81 31.88 54.48
C SER A 345 26.51 30.83 53.58
N ARG A 346 27.67 31.18 52.98
CA ARG A 346 28.80 30.31 52.55
C ARG A 346 28.49 29.10 51.61
N ALA A 347 29.30 28.70 50.64
CA ALA A 347 30.74 28.83 50.43
C ALA A 347 31.07 28.82 48.92
N ARG A 348 32.24 29.38 48.58
CA ARG A 348 32.87 29.28 47.25
C ARG A 348 33.64 27.96 47.13
N THR A 349 33.53 27.28 45.99
CA THR A 349 34.62 26.45 45.42
C THR A 349 34.57 26.50 43.88
N THR A 350 35.75 26.66 43.30
CA THR A 350 36.12 26.72 41.87
C THR A 350 35.75 25.46 41.05
N PRO A 351 35.65 25.55 39.71
CA PRO A 351 35.32 24.40 38.86
C PRO A 351 36.57 23.55 38.55
N PRO A 352 36.46 22.21 38.41
CA PRO A 352 37.53 21.40 37.85
C PRO A 352 37.43 21.29 36.32
N SER A 353 38.61 21.10 35.75
CA SER A 353 39.01 21.14 34.36
C SER A 353 38.46 20.02 33.46
N THR A 354 38.07 20.43 32.26
CA THR A 354 37.90 19.65 31.03
C THR A 354 39.18 18.91 30.63
N GLY A 355 39.28 17.63 30.98
CA GLY A 355 40.43 16.80 30.57
C GLY A 355 40.17 15.32 30.38
N ARG A 356 38.94 14.82 30.60
CA ARG A 356 38.65 13.37 30.55
C ARG A 356 37.52 12.93 29.61
N LEU A 357 36.84 13.85 28.93
CA LEU A 357 35.77 13.48 27.99
C LEU A 357 36.28 13.18 26.57
N ILE A 358 37.44 13.70 26.19
CA ILE A 358 37.95 13.59 24.81
C ILE A 358 38.61 12.21 24.55
N LEU A 359 39.15 11.55 25.59
CA LEU A 359 39.79 10.24 25.44
C LEU A 359 38.79 9.08 25.33
N GLY A 360 37.61 9.20 25.98
CA GLY A 360 36.57 8.18 25.92
C GLY A 360 35.87 8.07 24.56
N VAL A 361 35.66 9.21 23.89
CA VAL A 361 35.02 9.27 22.56
C VAL A 361 35.96 8.74 21.47
N ALA A 362 37.27 8.98 21.59
CA ALA A 362 38.25 8.49 20.62
C ALA A 362 38.41 6.96 20.65
N ILE A 363 38.36 6.34 21.83
CA ILE A 363 38.47 4.87 21.98
C ILE A 363 37.20 4.18 21.45
N ALA A 364 36.01 4.74 21.72
CA ALA A 364 34.76 4.20 21.19
C ALA A 364 34.66 4.30 19.65
N ALA A 365 35.15 5.39 19.06
CA ALA A 365 35.19 5.54 17.60
C ALA A 365 36.18 4.57 16.94
N ALA A 366 37.34 4.32 17.54
CA ALA A 366 38.32 3.36 16.99
C ALA A 366 37.81 1.91 17.06
N VAL A 367 37.11 1.53 18.13
CA VAL A 367 36.48 0.20 18.26
C VAL A 367 35.30 0.04 17.29
N PHE A 368 34.51 1.10 17.07
CA PHE A 368 33.42 1.08 16.10
C PHE A 368 33.93 0.99 14.66
N VAL A 369 34.97 1.74 14.29
CA VAL A 369 35.61 1.61 12.97
C VAL A 369 36.26 0.23 12.80
N GLY A 370 36.90 -0.31 13.83
CA GLY A 370 37.46 -1.67 13.81
C GLY A 370 36.39 -2.75 13.61
N LEU A 371 35.23 -2.63 14.27
CA LEU A 371 34.10 -3.57 14.12
C LEU A 371 33.35 -3.39 12.79
N VAL A 372 33.29 -2.16 12.25
CA VAL A 372 32.73 -1.91 10.92
C VAL A 372 33.66 -2.40 9.82
N VAL A 373 34.98 -2.25 9.96
CA VAL A 373 35.96 -2.78 9.00
C VAL A 373 36.06 -4.32 9.10
N ALA A 374 36.03 -4.89 10.31
CA ALA A 374 35.95 -6.35 10.49
C ALA A 374 34.58 -6.91 10.04
N GLY A 375 33.50 -6.14 10.21
CA GLY A 375 32.17 -6.46 9.70
C GLY A 375 32.09 -6.37 8.18
N LEU A 376 32.71 -5.38 7.56
CA LEU A 376 32.82 -5.26 6.10
C LEU A 376 33.75 -6.33 5.51
N LEU A 377 34.82 -6.72 6.22
CA LEU A 377 35.70 -7.81 5.80
C LEU A 377 35.08 -9.20 6.01
N THR A 378 34.16 -9.36 6.97
CA THR A 378 33.40 -10.62 7.14
C THR A 378 32.16 -10.70 6.23
N VAL A 379 31.55 -9.56 5.84
CA VAL A 379 30.47 -9.50 4.83
C VAL A 379 31.02 -9.55 3.39
N ALA A 380 32.27 -9.15 3.15
CA ALA A 380 32.94 -9.35 1.86
C ALA A 380 33.50 -10.77 1.65
N GLY A 381 33.48 -11.61 2.69
CA GLY A 381 34.12 -12.94 2.68
C GLY A 381 33.25 -14.12 2.26
N ASN A 382 32.00 -13.92 1.83
CA ASN A 382 31.11 -15.02 1.40
C ASN A 382 30.24 -14.63 0.18
N ALA A 383 30.81 -13.87 -0.77
CA ALA A 383 30.26 -13.81 -2.11
C ALA A 383 30.56 -15.13 -2.81
N GLY A 384 29.61 -16.06 -2.79
CA GLY A 384 29.66 -17.23 -3.66
C GLY A 384 29.47 -16.77 -5.10
N ASP A 385 30.55 -16.77 -5.87
CA ASP A 385 30.53 -16.46 -7.30
C ASP A 385 29.39 -17.22 -8.01
N ILE A 386 28.73 -16.52 -8.94
CA ILE A 386 27.72 -17.12 -9.79
C ILE A 386 28.46 -18.04 -10.77
N PRO A 387 28.17 -19.35 -10.79
CA PRO A 387 28.92 -20.28 -11.62
C PRO A 387 28.66 -19.99 -13.11
N VAL A 388 29.70 -20.17 -13.93
CA VAL A 388 29.61 -20.02 -15.39
C VAL A 388 29.29 -21.38 -16.01
N VAL A 389 28.30 -21.43 -16.90
CA VAL A 389 27.95 -22.66 -17.65
C VAL A 389 29.05 -22.95 -18.65
N ALA A 390 29.63 -24.15 -18.57
CA ALA A 390 30.60 -24.67 -19.53
C ALA A 390 29.94 -25.68 -20.48
N ASP A 391 30.60 -25.93 -21.61
CA ASP A 391 30.28 -27.06 -22.51
C ASP A 391 28.83 -27.11 -23.01
N VAL A 392 28.30 -25.96 -23.46
CA VAL A 392 27.01 -25.89 -24.17
C VAL A 392 27.13 -26.69 -25.48
N ARG A 393 26.33 -27.75 -25.57
CA ARG A 393 26.21 -28.65 -26.71
C ARG A 393 24.95 -28.30 -27.48
N ALA A 394 24.99 -28.48 -28.79
CA ALA A 394 23.84 -28.27 -29.67
C ALA A 394 23.63 -29.54 -30.50
N SER A 395 22.38 -29.98 -30.60
CA SER A 395 21.93 -31.06 -31.47
C SER A 395 20.72 -30.61 -32.27
N THR A 396 20.58 -31.14 -33.48
CA THR A 396 19.46 -30.80 -34.38
C THR A 396 18.66 -32.07 -34.67
N ASP A 397 17.33 -32.00 -34.54
CA ASP A 397 16.38 -33.03 -34.97
C ASP A 397 15.31 -32.38 -35.86
N GLY A 398 15.47 -32.54 -37.18
CA GLY A 398 14.64 -31.85 -38.19
C GLY A 398 14.71 -30.33 -38.05
N ALA A 399 13.56 -29.69 -37.83
CA ALA A 399 13.46 -28.25 -37.62
C ALA A 399 13.77 -27.80 -36.19
N THR A 400 14.00 -28.73 -35.26
CA THR A 400 14.20 -28.40 -33.84
C THR A 400 15.67 -28.43 -33.49
N VAL A 401 16.16 -27.33 -32.93
CA VAL A 401 17.50 -27.22 -32.35
C VAL A 401 17.39 -27.32 -30.84
N GLU A 402 18.14 -28.25 -30.26
CA GLU A 402 18.25 -28.42 -28.81
C GLU A 402 19.65 -28.06 -28.33
N PHE A 403 19.71 -27.14 -27.39
CA PHE A 403 20.92 -26.79 -26.65
C PHE A 403 20.88 -27.45 -25.28
N ALA A 404 21.93 -28.16 -24.89
CA ALA A 404 22.06 -28.81 -23.59
C ALA A 404 23.43 -28.55 -22.96
N TRP A 405 23.50 -28.48 -21.65
CA TRP A 405 24.73 -28.20 -20.91
C TRP A 405 24.77 -28.96 -19.58
N ASP A 406 25.94 -29.01 -18.97
CA ASP A 406 26.10 -29.64 -17.65
C ASP A 406 25.80 -28.61 -16.55
N ASP A 407 25.16 -29.06 -15.47
CA ASP A 407 24.82 -28.19 -14.34
C ASP A 407 26.11 -27.82 -13.56
N PRO A 408 26.50 -26.53 -13.50
CA PRO A 408 27.73 -26.11 -12.86
C PRO A 408 27.61 -26.01 -11.33
N GLY A 409 26.51 -26.49 -10.74
CA GLY A 409 26.25 -26.52 -9.31
C GLY A 409 25.20 -25.50 -8.85
N LEU A 410 24.03 -25.47 -9.50
CA LEU A 410 22.93 -24.57 -9.16
C LEU A 410 22.46 -24.76 -7.70
N ARG A 411 22.25 -23.65 -7.02
CA ARG A 411 21.67 -23.60 -5.67
C ARG A 411 20.15 -23.48 -5.75
N GLN A 412 19.50 -23.70 -4.60
CA GLN A 412 18.07 -23.51 -4.46
C GLN A 412 17.72 -22.02 -4.65
N GLY A 413 17.10 -21.69 -5.78
CA GLY A 413 16.77 -20.31 -6.17
C GLY A 413 17.46 -19.82 -7.44
N ASP A 414 18.48 -20.54 -7.92
CA ASP A 414 19.14 -20.23 -9.18
C ASP A 414 18.33 -20.73 -10.39
N ALA A 415 18.53 -20.09 -11.53
CA ALA A 415 17.95 -20.48 -12.81
C ALA A 415 18.92 -20.19 -13.97
N TYR A 416 18.83 -20.94 -15.06
CA TYR A 416 19.49 -20.62 -16.32
C TYR A 416 18.67 -19.61 -17.11
N ILE A 417 19.35 -18.66 -17.74
CA ILE A 417 18.79 -17.79 -18.76
C ILE A 417 19.52 -18.11 -20.06
N VAL A 418 18.78 -18.64 -21.02
CA VAL A 418 19.26 -18.91 -22.38
C VAL A 418 19.01 -17.68 -23.22
N THR A 419 20.02 -17.24 -23.96
CA THR A 419 19.90 -16.15 -24.93
C THR A 419 20.21 -16.71 -26.31
N VAL A 420 19.24 -16.63 -27.22
CA VAL A 420 19.37 -17.10 -28.60
C VAL A 420 19.26 -15.89 -29.53
N GLN A 421 20.24 -15.70 -30.42
CA GLN A 421 20.26 -14.56 -31.36
C GLN A 421 20.05 -13.18 -30.70
N GLY A 422 20.52 -13.01 -29.45
CA GLY A 422 20.39 -11.77 -28.69
C GLY A 422 19.07 -11.59 -27.93
N GLU A 423 18.12 -12.53 -28.04
CA GLU A 423 16.89 -12.55 -27.25
C GLU A 423 17.02 -13.50 -26.05
N SER A 424 16.78 -12.99 -24.84
CA SER A 424 16.85 -13.77 -23.61
C SER A 424 15.48 -14.35 -23.24
N PHE A 425 15.44 -15.64 -23.00
CA PHE A 425 14.22 -16.37 -22.64
C PHE A 425 14.01 -16.43 -21.13
N ALA A 426 12.80 -16.84 -20.74
CA ALA A 426 12.41 -16.93 -19.34
C ALA A 426 13.39 -17.81 -18.53
N PRO A 427 13.71 -17.44 -17.27
CA PRO A 427 14.56 -18.25 -16.43
C PRO A 427 14.00 -19.66 -16.24
N GLN A 428 14.82 -20.67 -16.44
CA GLN A 428 14.45 -22.08 -16.33
C GLN A 428 15.45 -22.88 -15.50
N ARG A 429 15.05 -24.06 -15.02
CA ARG A 429 15.94 -24.95 -14.25
C ARG A 429 16.40 -26.18 -15.02
N ALA A 430 15.76 -26.49 -16.14
CA ALA A 430 16.22 -27.54 -17.03
C ALA A 430 17.55 -27.10 -17.67
N ALA A 431 18.53 -28.01 -17.74
CA ALA A 431 19.83 -27.77 -18.36
C ALA A 431 19.80 -28.03 -19.88
N GLU A 432 18.64 -27.80 -20.48
CA GLU A 432 18.35 -27.99 -21.89
C GLU A 432 17.36 -26.92 -22.37
N TYR A 433 17.40 -26.61 -23.65
CA TYR A 433 16.53 -25.64 -24.30
C TYR A 433 16.34 -26.00 -25.77
N ALA A 434 15.11 -26.29 -26.16
CA ALA A 434 14.75 -26.63 -27.52
C ALA A 434 13.97 -25.49 -28.18
N LEU A 435 14.28 -25.20 -29.45
CA LEU A 435 13.57 -24.24 -30.26
C LEU A 435 13.33 -24.81 -31.66
N SER A 436 12.12 -24.61 -32.19
CA SER A 436 11.78 -24.99 -33.56
C SER A 436 11.97 -23.79 -34.48
N LEU A 437 12.62 -24.02 -35.62
CA LEU A 437 12.87 -23.01 -36.64
C LEU A 437 11.85 -23.11 -37.76
N ASP A 438 11.33 -21.96 -38.18
CA ASP A 438 10.43 -21.86 -39.33
C ASP A 438 11.20 -21.76 -40.66
N GLU A 439 12.47 -21.33 -40.62
CA GLU A 439 13.36 -21.18 -41.77
C GLU A 439 14.76 -21.76 -41.48
N PRO A 440 15.44 -22.37 -42.48
CA PRO A 440 16.80 -22.87 -42.30
C PRO A 440 17.78 -21.72 -42.03
N GLY A 441 18.74 -21.96 -41.15
CA GLY A 441 19.72 -20.94 -40.76
C GLY A 441 20.62 -21.36 -39.62
N THR A 442 21.60 -20.51 -39.31
CA THR A 442 22.49 -20.70 -38.17
C THR A 442 21.86 -20.10 -36.91
N VAL A 443 21.83 -20.89 -35.84
CA VAL A 443 21.32 -20.46 -34.53
C VAL A 443 22.43 -20.51 -33.51
N CYS A 444 22.68 -19.38 -32.85
CA CYS A 444 23.66 -19.24 -31.79
C CYS A 444 22.99 -18.99 -30.45
N ALA A 445 23.46 -19.69 -29.41
CA ALA A 445 22.96 -19.55 -28.04
C ALA A 445 24.09 -19.35 -27.02
N THR A 446 23.80 -18.58 -25.98
CA THR A 446 24.60 -18.46 -24.76
C THR A 446 23.73 -18.74 -23.54
N VAL A 447 24.33 -19.25 -22.48
CA VAL A 447 23.62 -19.56 -21.23
C VAL A 447 24.28 -18.82 -20.07
N THR A 448 23.47 -18.18 -19.24
CA THR A 448 23.92 -17.52 -18.00
C THR A 448 23.20 -18.11 -16.80
N VAL A 449 23.85 -18.09 -15.63
CA VAL A 449 23.19 -18.41 -14.36
C VAL A 449 22.66 -17.13 -13.73
N TRP A 450 21.40 -17.16 -13.33
CA TRP A 450 20.74 -16.11 -12.58
C TRP A 450 20.62 -16.51 -11.12
N ARG A 451 21.04 -15.64 -10.22
CA ARG A 451 20.97 -15.80 -8.75
C ARG A 451 20.61 -14.48 -8.11
N ASP A 452 19.57 -14.47 -7.28
CA ASP A 452 19.17 -13.33 -6.44
C ASP A 452 19.08 -11.98 -7.20
N GLY A 453 18.54 -12.01 -8.43
CA GLY A 453 18.37 -10.80 -9.25
C GLY A 453 19.62 -10.36 -10.02
N ARG A 454 20.70 -11.14 -10.01
CA ARG A 454 21.93 -10.89 -10.79
C ARG A 454 22.17 -12.03 -11.77
N THR A 455 22.67 -11.68 -12.95
CA THR A 455 23.10 -12.64 -13.97
C THR A 455 24.62 -12.76 -13.94
N GLY A 456 25.14 -13.98 -13.94
CA GLY A 456 26.58 -14.28 -14.01
C GLY A 456 27.16 -14.09 -15.41
N GLU A 457 28.44 -14.43 -15.57
CA GLU A 457 29.07 -14.39 -16.90
C GLU A 457 28.41 -15.40 -17.86
N PRO A 458 28.26 -15.03 -19.15
CA PRO A 458 27.71 -15.94 -20.16
C PRO A 458 28.68 -17.06 -20.50
N SER A 459 28.12 -18.22 -20.83
CA SER A 459 28.87 -19.31 -21.46
C SER A 459 29.53 -18.83 -22.76
N ALA A 460 30.49 -19.62 -23.26
CA ALA A 460 30.90 -19.49 -24.65
C ALA A 460 29.67 -19.64 -25.57
N GLU A 461 29.60 -18.81 -26.61
CA GLU A 461 28.54 -18.88 -27.60
C GLU A 461 28.65 -20.18 -28.40
N ARG A 462 27.53 -20.89 -28.52
CA ARG A 462 27.45 -22.12 -29.31
C ARG A 462 26.49 -21.93 -30.46
N CYS A 463 26.99 -22.13 -31.67
CA CYS A 463 26.21 -22.07 -32.90
C CYS A 463 26.03 -23.46 -33.52
N THR A 464 24.88 -23.67 -34.15
CA THR A 464 24.59 -24.85 -34.99
C THR A 464 23.80 -24.43 -36.23
N GLU A 465 23.92 -25.19 -37.31
CA GLU A 465 23.29 -24.94 -38.60
C GLU A 465 22.12 -25.93 -38.81
N VAL A 466 21.03 -25.46 -39.39
CA VAL A 466 19.85 -26.27 -39.73
C VAL A 466 19.60 -26.19 -41.23
N ASP A 467 19.85 -27.29 -41.93
CA ASP A 467 19.87 -27.33 -43.40
C ASP A 467 18.50 -27.57 -44.05
N GLU A 468 17.55 -28.24 -43.37
CA GLU A 468 16.21 -28.54 -43.91
C GLU A 468 15.11 -28.50 -42.83
N VAL A 469 14.09 -27.66 -43.04
CA VAL A 469 12.84 -27.62 -42.25
C VAL A 469 11.76 -28.38 -43.05
N PRO A 470 11.21 -29.51 -42.55
CA PRO A 470 10.13 -30.20 -43.26
C PRO A 470 8.88 -29.31 -43.31
N ARG A 471 8.37 -29.07 -44.53
CA ARG A 471 7.18 -28.25 -44.80
C ARG A 471 5.87 -28.88 -44.34
#